data_AF-A0A9X3YKD3-F1
#
_entry.id   AF-A0A9X3YKD3-F1
#
_cell.length_a   1.000
_cell.length_b   1.000
_cell.length_c   1.000
_cell.angle_alpha   90.00
_cell.angle_beta   90.00
_cell.angle_gamma   90.00
#
_symmetry.space_group_name_H-M   'P 1'
#
loop_
_entity.id
_entity.type
_entity.pdbx_description
1 polymer ?
#
loop_
_entity_poly.entity_id
_entity_poly.type
_entity_poly.pdbx_seq_one_letter_code
_entity_poly.pdbx_strand_id
1 'polypeptide(L)'
;MIRLTAALACLLAATPAAAHETLPRPDWCENGRIDVVGMFAYDGGQLHSALALYYCPDAPRNCGEFDHAYERAMTYAGNTCAAYQGGIVHGDAGQVIPFVMSPATFLSASHHSGYVVADGLYGFCLRCTDPRATVPVGPRDPGSTR
;
A
#
# COMPACT_ATOMS: atom_id res chain seq x y z
N MET A 1 48.20 40.39 -9.78
CA MET A 1 47.82 39.09 -9.20
C MET A 1 46.32 38.92 -9.35
N ILE A 2 45.90 38.08 -10.30
CA ILE A 2 44.50 37.95 -10.77
C ILE A 2 43.77 36.94 -9.87
N ARG A 3 42.65 37.34 -9.26
CA ARG A 3 41.83 36.51 -8.38
C ARG A 3 41.01 35.52 -9.22
N LEU A 4 41.22 34.22 -9.02
CA LEU A 4 40.45 33.16 -9.69
C LEU A 4 39.00 33.12 -9.18
N THR A 5 38.10 33.48 -10.09
CA THR A 5 36.82 32.88 -10.45
C THR A 5 36.08 32.01 -9.44
N ALA A 6 34.87 32.47 -9.13
CA ALA A 6 33.81 31.81 -8.37
C ALA A 6 33.43 30.43 -8.93
N ALA A 7 33.44 29.42 -8.06
CA ALA A 7 32.83 28.12 -8.32
C ALA A 7 31.30 28.28 -8.25
N LEU A 8 30.67 28.25 -9.42
CA LEU A 8 29.23 28.32 -9.62
C LEU A 8 28.56 27.10 -8.95
N ALA A 9 27.70 27.41 -7.99
CA ALA A 9 26.95 26.47 -7.18
C ALA A 9 25.94 25.67 -8.03
N CYS A 10 26.27 24.44 -8.39
CA CYS A 10 25.28 23.42 -8.75
C CYS A 10 24.75 22.77 -7.47
N LEU A 11 23.97 23.51 -6.67
CA LEU A 11 23.04 22.87 -5.74
C LEU A 11 21.90 22.31 -6.58
N LEU A 12 22.04 21.04 -6.95
CA LEU A 12 20.94 20.21 -7.42
C LEU A 12 19.78 20.39 -6.45
N ALA A 13 18.67 20.92 -6.94
CA ALA A 13 17.40 20.88 -6.24
C ALA A 13 17.03 19.41 -6.06
N ALA A 14 17.38 18.84 -4.90
CA ALA A 14 16.79 17.59 -4.44
C ALA A 14 15.29 17.88 -4.25
N THR A 15 14.49 17.53 -5.24
CA THR A 15 13.05 17.41 -5.05
C THR A 15 12.87 16.40 -3.91
N PRO A 16 12.21 16.76 -2.79
CA PRO A 16 11.84 15.73 -1.83
C PRO A 16 10.97 14.74 -2.61
N ALA A 17 11.37 13.48 -2.59
CA ALA A 17 10.50 12.41 -3.06
C ALA A 17 9.19 12.56 -2.28
N ALA A 18 8.14 13.03 -2.94
CA ALA A 18 6.78 13.01 -2.43
C ALA A 18 6.30 11.56 -2.43
N ALA A 19 6.97 10.73 -1.64
CA ALA A 19 6.37 9.55 -1.08
C ALA A 19 5.44 10.02 0.05
N HIS A 20 4.40 9.24 0.34
CA HIS A 20 3.36 9.47 1.37
C HIS A 20 2.18 10.36 0.96
N GLU A 21 1.59 10.04 -0.19
CA GLU A 21 0.15 9.82 -0.13
C GLU A 21 -0.08 8.33 0.15
N THR A 22 -0.84 8.04 1.21
CA THR A 22 -1.31 6.69 1.54
C THR A 22 -2.40 6.22 0.56
N LEU A 23 -2.97 7.14 -0.21
CA LEU A 23 -3.79 6.82 -1.37
C LEU A 23 -2.90 6.62 -2.61
N PRO A 24 -3.32 5.79 -3.57
CA PRO A 24 -2.58 5.60 -4.82
C PRO A 24 -2.33 6.91 -5.60
N ARG A 25 -3.24 7.88 -5.44
CA ARG A 25 -3.20 9.23 -6.01
C ARG A 25 -4.13 10.17 -5.21
N PRO A 26 -3.94 11.50 -5.26
CA PRO A 26 -4.67 12.45 -4.42
C PRO A 26 -6.16 12.50 -4.76
N ASP A 27 -6.47 12.28 -6.03
CA ASP A 27 -7.80 12.27 -6.63
C ASP A 27 -8.43 10.88 -6.62
N TRP A 28 -7.84 9.91 -5.91
CA TRP A 28 -8.45 8.58 -5.78
C TRP A 28 -9.82 8.72 -5.11
N CYS A 29 -10.86 8.27 -5.82
CA CYS A 29 -12.25 8.44 -5.39
C CYS A 29 -12.77 9.90 -5.35
N GLU A 30 -12.20 10.83 -6.12
CA GLU A 30 -12.62 12.25 -6.16
C GLU A 30 -14.14 12.43 -6.33
N ASN A 31 -14.77 11.57 -7.16
CA ASN A 31 -16.19 11.64 -7.48
C ASN A 31 -17.07 10.66 -6.67
N GLY A 32 -16.49 9.94 -5.71
CA GLY A 32 -17.16 8.90 -4.94
C GLY A 32 -17.20 9.21 -3.44
N ARG A 33 -17.51 8.16 -2.67
CA ARG A 33 -17.40 8.15 -1.20
C ARG A 33 -16.46 7.02 -0.78
N ILE A 34 -15.51 7.35 0.08
CA ILE A 34 -14.60 6.38 0.69
C ILE A 34 -15.32 5.68 1.84
N ASP A 35 -15.47 4.36 1.73
CA ASP A 35 -16.02 3.50 2.77
C ASP A 35 -14.94 2.56 3.33
N VAL A 36 -14.86 2.40 4.65
CA VAL A 36 -14.03 1.36 5.27
C VAL A 36 -14.78 0.04 5.21
N VAL A 37 -14.25 -0.94 4.47
CA VAL A 37 -14.89 -2.25 4.26
C VAL A 37 -14.21 -3.38 5.04
N GLY A 38 -13.03 -3.12 5.60
CA GLY A 38 -12.29 -4.08 6.40
C GLY A 38 -11.08 -3.45 7.09
N MET A 39 -10.43 -4.24 7.93
CA MET A 39 -9.18 -3.88 8.59
C MET A 39 -8.19 -5.03 8.48
N PHE A 40 -6.90 -4.71 8.56
CA PHE A 40 -5.83 -5.68 8.72
C PHE A 40 -4.91 -5.25 9.86
N ALA A 41 -4.42 -6.23 10.60
CA ALA A 41 -3.48 -6.05 11.69
C ALA A 41 -2.58 -7.27 11.74
N TYR A 42 -1.30 -7.06 11.49
CA TYR A 42 -0.30 -8.11 11.51
C TYR A 42 0.82 -7.74 12.48
N ASP A 43 1.14 -8.66 13.37
CA ASP A 43 2.42 -8.59 14.07
C ASP A 43 3.57 -8.99 13.12
N GLY A 44 4.81 -8.70 13.54
CA GLY A 44 5.98 -9.00 12.74
C GLY A 44 6.20 -10.49 12.50
N GLY A 45 5.76 -11.35 13.41
CA GLY A 45 5.85 -12.80 13.25
C GLY A 45 4.89 -13.31 12.17
N GLN A 46 3.65 -12.84 12.20
CA GLN A 46 2.62 -13.15 11.20
C GLN A 46 3.06 -12.71 9.80
N LEU A 47 3.55 -11.49 9.65
CA LEU A 47 4.08 -11.02 8.36
C LEU A 47 5.31 -11.81 7.94
N HIS A 48 6.24 -12.07 8.84
CA HIS A 48 7.45 -12.84 8.51
C HIS A 48 7.08 -14.24 8.01
N SER A 49 6.18 -14.95 8.69
CA SER A 49 5.71 -16.27 8.26
C SER A 49 4.96 -16.22 6.92
N ALA A 50 4.10 -15.22 6.72
CA ALA A 50 3.36 -15.06 5.48
C ALA A 50 4.28 -14.75 4.29
N LEU A 51 5.35 -13.99 4.52
CA LEU A 51 6.32 -13.60 3.51
C LEU A 51 7.42 -14.66 3.31
N ALA A 52 7.68 -15.53 4.29
CA ALA A 52 8.66 -16.61 4.20
C ALA A 52 8.32 -17.65 3.13
N LEU A 53 7.05 -17.77 2.71
CA LEU A 53 6.67 -18.63 1.57
C LEU A 53 7.22 -18.13 0.23
N TYR A 54 7.67 -16.88 0.15
CA TYR A 54 8.30 -16.29 -1.04
C TYR A 54 9.84 -16.40 -1.01
N TYR A 55 10.42 -17.17 -0.07
CA TYR A 55 11.86 -17.35 0.06
C TYR A 55 12.37 -18.46 -0.89
N CYS A 56 13.35 -18.13 -1.73
CA CYS A 56 14.11 -19.16 -2.46
C CYS A 56 15.23 -19.73 -1.58
N PRO A 57 15.35 -21.06 -1.48
CA PRO A 57 16.36 -21.71 -0.64
C PRO A 57 17.80 -21.66 -1.19
N ASP A 58 18.01 -21.45 -2.50
CA ASP A 58 19.32 -21.70 -3.15
C ASP A 58 20.06 -20.47 -3.69
N ALA A 59 19.66 -19.26 -3.30
CA ALA A 59 20.32 -18.05 -3.78
C ALA A 59 21.10 -17.35 -2.64
N PRO A 60 22.36 -16.93 -2.84
CA PRO A 60 23.15 -16.17 -1.85
C PRO A 60 22.55 -14.78 -1.54
N ARG A 61 21.47 -14.43 -2.24
CA ARG A 61 20.55 -13.31 -2.04
C ARG A 61 19.16 -13.80 -2.40
N ASN A 62 18.18 -13.55 -1.55
CA ASN A 62 16.83 -14.10 -1.65
C ASN A 62 16.21 -13.74 -3.02
N CYS A 63 15.56 -14.67 -3.72
CA CYS A 63 14.88 -14.35 -4.99
C CYS A 63 13.92 -13.17 -4.79
N GLY A 64 14.13 -12.07 -5.50
CA GLY A 64 13.29 -10.88 -5.35
C GLY A 64 13.76 -9.89 -4.27
N GLU A 65 15.02 -9.92 -3.83
CA GLU A 65 15.63 -8.91 -2.94
C GLU A 65 15.70 -7.48 -3.53
N PHE A 66 15.09 -7.25 -4.70
CA PHE A 66 14.78 -5.89 -5.17
C PHE A 66 13.52 -5.34 -4.50
N ASP A 67 12.64 -6.22 -3.99
CA ASP A 67 11.40 -5.82 -3.33
C ASP A 67 11.69 -5.58 -1.84
N HIS A 68 11.84 -4.31 -1.48
CA HIS A 68 12.08 -3.88 -0.11
C HIS A 68 10.95 -4.35 0.83
N ALA A 69 11.22 -4.44 2.14
CA ALA A 69 10.23 -4.90 3.13
C ALA A 69 8.86 -4.22 2.99
N TYR A 70 8.87 -2.94 2.62
CA TYR A 70 7.71 -2.12 2.30
C TYR A 70 6.84 -2.72 1.19
N GLU A 71 7.41 -3.02 0.03
CA GLU A 71 6.66 -3.48 -1.16
C GLU A 71 6.01 -4.84 -0.91
N ARG A 72 6.71 -5.73 -0.20
CA ARG A 72 6.17 -7.03 0.21
C ARG A 72 4.99 -6.88 1.18
N ALA A 73 5.13 -5.99 2.17
CA ALA A 73 4.07 -5.71 3.13
C ALA A 73 2.85 -5.04 2.46
N MET A 74 3.05 -4.11 1.51
CA MET A 74 1.98 -3.54 0.69
C MET A 74 1.28 -4.59 -0.16
N THR A 75 2.04 -5.47 -0.80
CA THR A 75 1.49 -6.58 -1.60
C THR A 75 0.60 -7.48 -0.74
N TYR A 76 1.08 -7.84 0.46
CA TYR A 76 0.32 -8.67 1.39
C TYR A 76 -0.97 -7.98 1.90
N ALA A 77 -0.88 -6.69 2.23
CA ALA A 77 -2.06 -5.88 2.59
C ALA A 77 -3.06 -5.79 1.43
N GLY A 78 -2.56 -5.60 0.20
CA GLY A 78 -3.37 -5.59 -1.02
C GLY A 78 -4.12 -6.92 -1.22
N ASN A 79 -3.43 -8.05 -1.07
CA ASN A 79 -4.05 -9.38 -1.15
C ASN A 79 -5.14 -9.57 -0.09
N THR A 80 -4.97 -9.00 1.09
CA THR A 80 -5.99 -9.04 2.14
C THR A 80 -7.20 -8.20 1.76
N CYS A 81 -6.97 -6.99 1.26
CA CYS A 81 -8.06 -6.12 0.85
C CYS A 81 -8.82 -6.61 -0.39
N ALA A 82 -8.18 -7.43 -1.24
CA ALA A 82 -8.84 -8.08 -2.37
C ALA A 82 -10.00 -9.01 -1.95
N ALA A 83 -10.00 -9.53 -0.72
CA ALA A 83 -11.14 -10.32 -0.20
C ALA A 83 -12.44 -9.50 -0.09
N TYR A 84 -12.32 -8.17 -0.01
CA TYR A 84 -13.45 -7.25 0.00
C TYR A 84 -13.75 -6.71 -1.40
N GLN A 85 -13.05 -7.15 -2.45
CA GLN A 85 -13.41 -6.77 -3.82
C GLN A 85 -14.78 -7.37 -4.15
N GLY A 86 -15.69 -6.55 -4.68
CA GLY A 86 -17.04 -7.00 -5.01
C GLY A 86 -17.60 -6.26 -6.21
N GLY A 87 -18.35 -6.97 -7.05
CA GLY A 87 -19.00 -6.39 -8.22
C GLY A 87 -18.03 -5.97 -9.33
N ILE A 88 -18.55 -5.17 -10.27
CA ILE A 88 -17.80 -4.65 -11.41
C ILE A 88 -17.11 -3.35 -10.98
N VAL A 89 -15.84 -3.20 -11.36
CA VAL A 89 -15.06 -1.97 -11.14
C VAL A 89 -15.15 -1.10 -12.39
N HIS A 90 -15.48 0.17 -12.20
CA HIS A 90 -15.50 1.19 -13.27
C HIS A 90 -14.68 2.40 -12.83
N GLY A 91 -13.48 2.55 -13.39
CA GLY A 91 -12.51 3.52 -12.86
C GLY A 91 -12.16 3.17 -11.41
N ASP A 92 -12.27 4.13 -10.50
CA ASP A 92 -12.07 3.88 -9.07
C ASP A 92 -13.31 3.28 -8.39
N ALA A 93 -14.51 3.48 -8.95
CA ALA A 93 -15.75 3.01 -8.35
C ALA A 93 -15.74 1.48 -8.22
N GLY A 94 -15.93 1.00 -7.00
CA GLY A 94 -15.86 -0.42 -6.63
C GLY A 94 -14.45 -0.92 -6.31
N GLN A 95 -13.40 -0.15 -6.58
CA GLN A 95 -12.02 -0.52 -6.24
C GLN A 95 -11.85 -0.57 -4.71
N VAL A 96 -11.18 -1.61 -4.23
CA VAL A 96 -10.72 -1.71 -2.84
C VAL A 96 -9.20 -1.64 -2.77
N ILE A 97 -8.67 -0.78 -1.90
CA ILE A 97 -7.23 -0.57 -1.72
C ILE A 97 -6.83 -0.73 -0.24
N PRO A 98 -5.58 -1.14 0.06
CA PRO A 98 -5.04 -1.04 1.41
C PRO A 98 -4.67 0.41 1.73
N PHE A 99 -4.96 0.84 2.96
CA PHE A 99 -4.55 2.12 3.53
C PHE A 99 -3.84 1.85 4.86
N VAL A 100 -2.52 2.04 4.88
CA VAL A 100 -1.70 1.77 6.07
C VAL A 100 -1.72 2.94 7.03
N MET A 101 -1.88 2.65 8.32
CA MET A 101 -1.89 3.64 9.40
C MET A 101 -0.70 3.52 10.35
N SER A 102 -0.07 2.35 10.43
CA SER A 102 1.12 2.14 11.26
C SER A 102 1.89 0.91 10.78
N PRO A 103 3.19 0.78 11.09
CA PRO A 103 3.99 1.60 12.01
C PRO A 103 4.47 2.94 11.44
N ALA A 104 4.98 3.83 12.28
CA ALA A 104 5.53 5.12 11.85
C ALA A 104 6.73 4.95 10.89
N THR A 105 7.51 3.88 11.05
CA THR A 105 8.62 3.53 10.15
C THR A 105 8.13 3.29 8.72
N PHE A 106 6.94 2.70 8.56
CA PHE A 106 6.29 2.48 7.26
C PHE A 106 5.81 3.77 6.60
N LEU A 107 5.35 4.74 7.39
CA LEU A 107 4.81 6.01 6.90
C LEU A 107 5.89 7.08 6.70
N SER A 108 7.15 6.78 7.01
CA SER A 108 8.25 7.75 6.97
C SER A 108 8.83 7.97 5.56
N ALA A 109 9.45 9.13 5.34
CA ALA A 109 10.25 9.46 4.14
C ALA A 109 11.35 8.46 3.82
N SER A 110 11.83 7.77 4.83
CA SER A 110 12.88 6.77 4.73
C SER A 110 12.33 5.34 4.82
N HIS A 111 11.04 5.08 4.56
CA HIS A 111 10.47 3.75 4.82
C HIS A 111 11.16 2.62 4.05
N HIS A 112 11.72 2.87 2.86
CA HIS A 112 12.49 1.87 2.10
C HIS A 112 13.72 1.35 2.87
N SER A 113 14.31 2.18 3.75
CA SER A 113 15.45 1.81 4.60
C SER A 113 15.11 1.65 6.08
N GLY A 114 14.00 2.24 6.54
CA GLY A 114 13.62 2.31 7.95
C GLY A 114 12.55 1.29 8.35
N TYR A 115 11.70 0.84 7.44
CA TYR A 115 10.71 -0.18 7.74
C TYR A 115 11.31 -1.58 7.64
N VAL A 116 11.06 -2.38 8.68
CA VAL A 116 11.37 -3.81 8.68
C VAL A 116 10.10 -4.60 8.97
N VAL A 117 10.02 -5.82 8.42
CA VAL A 117 8.85 -6.70 8.60
C VAL A 117 8.53 -6.95 10.09
N ALA A 118 9.53 -6.94 10.95
CA ALA A 118 9.38 -7.12 12.40
C ALA A 118 8.52 -6.04 13.06
N ASP A 119 8.37 -4.85 12.46
CA ASP A 119 7.57 -3.76 13.01
C ASP A 119 6.06 -4.00 12.90
N GLY A 120 5.64 -5.03 12.14
CA GLY A 120 4.23 -5.30 11.89
C GLY A 120 3.60 -4.35 10.87
N LEU A 121 2.28 -4.46 10.66
CA LEU A 121 1.52 -3.58 9.79
C LEU A 121 0.07 -3.50 10.22
N TYR A 122 -0.50 -2.29 10.26
CA TYR A 122 -1.90 -2.07 10.58
C TYR A 122 -2.53 -1.03 9.66
N GLY A 123 -3.78 -1.26 9.27
CA GLY A 123 -4.52 -0.36 8.40
C GLY A 123 -5.92 -0.83 8.06
N PHE A 124 -6.50 -0.15 7.08
CA PHE A 124 -7.86 -0.37 6.60
C PHE A 124 -7.88 -0.82 5.14
N CYS A 125 -8.94 -1.52 4.77
CA CYS A 125 -9.33 -1.70 3.39
C CYS A 125 -10.38 -0.64 3.05
N LEU A 126 -10.02 0.27 2.15
CA LEU A 126 -10.87 1.35 1.70
C LEU A 126 -11.52 0.98 0.38
N ARG A 127 -12.83 1.20 0.25
CA ARG A 127 -13.56 1.07 -1.01
C ARG A 127 -13.98 2.44 -1.50
N CYS A 128 -13.73 2.73 -2.77
CA CYS A 128 -14.42 3.84 -3.41
C CYS A 128 -15.82 3.41 -3.85
N THR A 129 -16.84 4.07 -3.35
CA THR A 129 -18.23 3.81 -3.74
C THR A 129 -18.76 4.96 -4.57
N ASP A 130 -19.37 4.64 -5.72
CA ASP A 130 -20.14 5.63 -6.46
C ASP A 130 -21.54 5.70 -5.80
N PRO A 131 -21.93 6.84 -5.19
CA PRO A 131 -23.26 6.98 -4.60
C PRO A 131 -24.39 6.90 -5.64
N ARG A 132 -24.08 7.04 -6.94
CA ARG A 132 -25.02 6.96 -8.06
C ARG A 132 -25.08 5.56 -8.68
N ALA A 133 -24.14 4.68 -8.37
CA ALA A 133 -24.19 3.31 -8.83
C ALA A 133 -25.35 2.60 -8.12
N THR A 134 -26.44 2.38 -8.85
CA THR A 134 -27.47 1.44 -8.44
C THR A 134 -26.82 0.07 -8.35
N VAL A 135 -26.48 -0.39 -7.15
CA VAL A 135 -26.10 -1.77 -6.91
C VAL A 135 -27.20 -2.63 -7.51
N PRO A 136 -26.93 -3.46 -8.53
CA PRO A 136 -27.85 -4.53 -8.85
C PRO A 136 -27.91 -5.38 -7.58
N VAL A 137 -29.00 -5.26 -6.83
CA VAL A 137 -29.28 -6.17 -5.73
C VAL A 137 -29.58 -7.50 -6.42
N GLY A 138 -28.53 -8.24 -6.78
CA GLY A 138 -28.67 -9.65 -7.09
C GLY A 138 -29.40 -10.30 -5.91
N PRO A 139 -30.28 -11.28 -6.15
CA PRO A 139 -31.02 -11.93 -5.09
C PRO A 139 -30.05 -12.34 -3.98
N ARG A 140 -30.23 -11.79 -2.77
CA ARG A 140 -29.53 -12.30 -1.59
C ARG A 140 -30.02 -13.73 -1.45
N ASP A 141 -29.18 -14.69 -1.80
CA ASP A 141 -29.48 -16.10 -1.58
C ASP A 141 -29.54 -16.31 -0.05
N PRO A 142 -30.71 -16.60 0.54
CA PRO A 142 -30.85 -16.74 2.00
C PRO A 142 -30.24 -18.06 2.53
N GLY A 143 -29.48 -18.79 1.71
CA GLY A 143 -29.07 -20.17 1.98
C GLY A 143 -27.64 -20.39 2.49
N SER A 144 -26.83 -19.36 2.74
CA SER A 144 -25.46 -19.57 3.24
C SER A 144 -25.43 -19.68 4.77
N THR A 145 -25.82 -20.85 5.28
CA THR A 145 -25.50 -21.30 6.64
C THR A 145 -24.08 -21.85 6.64
N ARG A 146 -23.19 -21.25 7.44
CA ARG A 146 -22.04 -21.95 8.02
C ARG A 146 -22.49 -22.85 9.16
#